data_AF-A0A1W6KBU8-F1
#
_entry.id   AF-A0A1W6KBU8-F1
#
_cell.length_a   1.000
_cell.length_b   1.000
_cell.length_c   1.000
_cell.angle_alpha   90.00
_cell.angle_beta   90.00
_cell.angle_gamma   90.00
#
_symmetry.space_group_name_H-M   'P 1'
#
loop_
_entity.id
_entity.type
_entity.pdbx_description
1 polymer ?
#
loop_
_entity_poly.entity_id
_entity_poly.type
_entity_poly.pdbx_seq_one_letter_code
_entity_poly.pdbx_strand_id
1 'polypeptide(L)'
;MQIIRLRDAIQKTGLGRSSLYKFSSLGQFPSAITLGGKSVGWKATAINQWIAQRIRDRDQVPARSNHVTSWAVAIPADGKCETDLRVLRIKHVVALTGLARSTVYKYIDEKDFPRPVPLAGSSVGWIQAEVKYWLAQCFVSAPEDQATESPETQPEAA
;
A
#
# COMPACT_ATOMS: atom_id res chain seq x y z
N MET A 1 -16.24 4.62 -11.31
CA MET A 1 -16.29 3.27 -10.68
C MET A 1 -15.39 2.33 -11.48
N GLN A 2 -14.16 2.11 -11.02
CA GLN A 2 -13.14 1.36 -11.76
C GLN A 2 -13.18 -0.13 -11.40
N ILE A 3 -13.22 -1.01 -12.41
CA ILE A 3 -13.06 -2.45 -12.23
C ILE A 3 -11.64 -2.83 -12.58
N ILE A 4 -10.97 -3.54 -11.67
CA ILE A 4 -9.62 -4.06 -11.89
C ILE A 4 -9.68 -5.56 -12.20
N ARG A 5 -8.80 -6.00 -13.09
CA ARG A 5 -8.70 -7.41 -13.49
C ARG A 5 -7.85 -8.17 -12.48
N LEU A 6 -7.85 -9.50 -12.60
CA LEU A 6 -7.08 -10.39 -11.71
C LEU A 6 -5.60 -10.00 -11.60
N ARG A 7 -4.95 -9.64 -12.72
CA ARG A 7 -3.53 -9.24 -12.72
C ARG A 7 -3.31 -7.99 -11.85
N ASP A 8 -4.16 -6.99 -12.01
CA ASP A 8 -4.09 -5.74 -11.23
C ASP A 8 -4.43 -5.99 -9.76
N ALA A 9 -5.39 -6.85 -9.48
CA ALA A 9 -5.73 -7.27 -8.11
C ALA A 9 -4.55 -7.96 -7.42
N ILE A 10 -3.82 -8.83 -8.13
CA ILE A 10 -2.59 -9.45 -7.62
C ILE A 10 -1.52 -8.39 -7.35
N GLN A 11 -1.33 -7.43 -8.26
CA GLN A 11 -0.35 -6.36 -8.06
C GLN A 11 -0.71 -5.42 -6.91
N LYS A 12 -2.00 -5.12 -6.72
CA LYS A 12 -2.49 -4.25 -5.65
C LYS A 12 -2.46 -4.90 -4.28
N THR A 13 -2.79 -6.19 -4.20
CA THR A 13 -2.92 -6.89 -2.90
C THR A 13 -1.67 -7.68 -2.53
N GLY A 14 -0.79 -7.97 -3.49
CA GLY A 14 0.34 -8.89 -3.31
C GLY A 14 -0.08 -10.34 -3.06
N LEU A 15 -1.37 -10.66 -3.12
CA LEU A 15 -1.89 -12.02 -2.93
C LEU A 15 -1.84 -12.79 -4.25
N GLY A 16 -1.47 -14.06 -4.17
CA GLY A 16 -1.49 -14.95 -5.33
C GLY A 16 -2.91 -15.23 -5.81
N ARG A 17 -3.04 -15.63 -7.09
CA ARG A 17 -4.32 -15.97 -7.73
C ARG A 17 -5.17 -16.93 -6.89
N SER A 18 -4.60 -18.05 -6.47
CA SER A 18 -5.32 -19.06 -5.69
C SER A 18 -5.76 -18.54 -4.32
N SER A 19 -4.95 -17.69 -3.70
CA SER A 19 -5.28 -17.04 -2.43
C SER A 19 -6.46 -16.09 -2.57
N LEU A 20 -6.52 -15.31 -3.66
CA LEU A 20 -7.65 -14.42 -3.93
C LEU A 20 -8.97 -15.19 -4.03
N TYR A 21 -9.01 -16.27 -4.81
CA TYR A 21 -10.21 -17.10 -4.90
C TYR A 21 -10.55 -17.76 -3.56
N LYS A 22 -9.56 -18.32 -2.87
CA LYS A 22 -9.76 -18.92 -1.54
C LYS A 22 -10.35 -17.93 -0.54
N PHE A 23 -9.78 -16.73 -0.44
CA PHE A 23 -10.27 -15.72 0.51
C PHE A 23 -11.59 -15.09 0.09
N SER A 24 -11.86 -15.01 -1.22
CA SER A 24 -13.17 -14.61 -1.72
C SER A 24 -14.25 -15.64 -1.32
N SER A 25 -13.94 -16.94 -1.42
CA SER A 25 -14.86 -18.00 -0.97
C SER A 25 -15.03 -18.03 0.55
N LEU A 26 -14.01 -17.62 1.32
CA LEU A 26 -14.06 -17.52 2.79
C LEU A 26 -14.71 -16.21 3.29
N GLY A 27 -15.13 -15.30 2.40
CA GLY A 27 -15.68 -13.99 2.78
C GLY A 27 -14.65 -13.04 3.41
N GLN A 28 -13.36 -13.36 3.35
CA GLN A 28 -12.26 -12.55 3.91
C GLN A 28 -11.67 -11.57 2.90
N PHE A 29 -12.12 -11.62 1.65
CA PHE A 29 -11.70 -10.77 0.54
C PHE A 29 -12.92 -10.33 -0.28
N PRO A 30 -12.91 -9.13 -0.91
CA PRO A 30 -14.03 -8.67 -1.70
C PRO A 30 -14.45 -9.65 -2.79
N SER A 31 -15.76 -9.88 -2.92
CA SER A 31 -16.32 -10.75 -3.94
C SER A 31 -16.02 -10.23 -5.35
N ALA A 32 -15.57 -11.14 -6.21
CA ALA A 32 -15.37 -10.84 -7.61
C ALA A 32 -16.72 -10.64 -8.32
N ILE A 33 -16.76 -9.72 -9.28
CA ILE A 33 -17.90 -9.44 -10.14
C ILE A 33 -17.62 -10.08 -11.51
N THR A 34 -18.57 -10.86 -11.99
CA THR A 34 -18.51 -11.45 -13.33
C THR A 34 -18.85 -10.37 -14.36
N LEU A 35 -17.95 -10.14 -15.31
CA LEU A 35 -18.12 -9.16 -16.40
C LEU A 35 -18.63 -9.80 -17.70
N GLY A 36 -18.97 -11.09 -17.67
CA GLY A 36 -19.42 -11.90 -18.81
C GLY A 36 -18.46 -13.05 -19.14
N GLY A 37 -19.01 -14.23 -19.40
CA GLY A 37 -18.22 -15.43 -19.69
C GLY A 37 -17.28 -15.82 -18.54
N LYS A 38 -16.01 -16.15 -18.87
CA LYS A 38 -14.96 -16.48 -17.89
C LYS A 38 -14.25 -15.24 -17.31
N SER A 39 -14.70 -14.03 -17.64
CA SER A 39 -14.10 -12.79 -17.16
C SER A 39 -14.60 -12.39 -15.78
N VAL A 40 -13.67 -12.24 -14.84
CA VAL A 40 -13.93 -11.71 -13.50
C VAL A 40 -13.15 -10.41 -13.26
N GLY A 41 -13.70 -9.54 -12.43
CA GLY A 41 -13.06 -8.30 -11.98
C GLY A 41 -13.47 -7.90 -10.59
N TRP A 42 -12.75 -6.96 -9.98
CA TRP A 42 -13.03 -6.44 -8.64
C TRP A 42 -13.20 -4.94 -8.69
N LYS A 43 -14.08 -4.39 -7.86
CA LYS A 43 -14.17 -2.93 -7.67
C LYS A 43 -12.86 -2.43 -7.04
N ALA A 44 -12.20 -1.47 -7.68
CA ALA A 44 -10.98 -0.85 -7.15
C ALA A 44 -11.19 -0.30 -5.74
N THR A 45 -12.33 0.38 -5.53
CA THR A 45 -12.73 0.94 -4.24
C THR A 45 -12.91 -0.14 -3.17
N ALA A 46 -13.51 -1.28 -3.52
CA ALA A 46 -13.68 -2.38 -2.56
C ALA A 46 -12.34 -2.98 -2.12
N ILE A 47 -11.36 -3.05 -3.02
CA ILE A 47 -10.00 -3.50 -2.66
C ILE A 47 -9.30 -2.47 -1.80
N ASN A 48 -9.36 -1.19 -2.16
CA ASN A 48 -8.78 -0.13 -1.33
C ASN A 48 -9.40 -0.11 0.07
N GLN A 49 -10.72 -0.21 0.18
CA GLN A 49 -11.46 -0.33 1.44
C GLN A 49 -11.01 -1.54 2.26
N TRP A 50 -10.83 -2.69 1.60
CA TRP A 50 -10.34 -3.89 2.27
C TRP A 50 -8.90 -3.70 2.80
N ILE A 51 -8.00 -3.09 2.02
CA ILE A 51 -6.63 -2.79 2.48
C ILE A 51 -6.68 -1.81 3.66
N ALA A 52 -7.47 -0.74 3.55
CA ALA A 52 -7.67 0.24 4.61
C ALA A 52 -8.19 -0.40 5.89
N GLN A 53 -9.14 -1.33 5.79
CA GLN A 53 -9.67 -2.07 6.94
C GLN A 53 -8.56 -2.88 7.62
N ARG A 54 -7.68 -3.54 6.86
CA ARG A 54 -6.55 -4.28 7.44
C ARG A 54 -5.55 -3.39 8.16
N ILE A 55 -5.32 -2.18 7.67
CA ILE A 55 -4.47 -1.20 8.36
C ILE A 55 -5.13 -0.78 9.68
N ARG A 56 -6.44 -0.55 9.70
CA ARG A 56 -7.16 -0.24 10.94
C ARG A 56 -7.14 -1.40 11.94
N ASP A 57 -7.35 -2.63 11.47
CA ASP A 57 -7.26 -3.83 12.32
C ASP A 57 -5.86 -3.95 12.96
N ARG A 58 -4.80 -3.66 12.20
CA ARG A 58 -3.42 -3.64 12.70
C ARG A 58 -3.23 -2.60 13.82
N ASP A 59 -3.75 -1.40 13.60
CA ASP A 59 -3.58 -0.26 14.51
C ASP A 59 -4.66 -0.21 15.60
N GLN A 60 -5.59 -1.17 15.60
CA GLN A 60 -6.74 -1.27 16.51
C GLN A 60 -7.60 0.02 16.55
N VAL A 61 -7.66 0.74 15.41
CA VAL A 61 -8.38 2.01 15.32
C VAL A 61 -9.82 1.77 14.86
N PRO A 62 -10.83 2.36 15.55
CA PRO A 62 -12.22 2.20 15.15
C PRO A 62 -12.50 2.85 13.79
N ALA A 63 -13.33 2.21 12.96
CA ALA A 63 -13.59 2.60 11.57
C ALA A 63 -14.15 4.03 11.37
N ARG A 64 -14.70 4.63 12.42
CA ARG A 64 -15.31 5.97 12.43
C ARG A 64 -14.32 7.13 12.60
N SER A 65 -13.06 6.84 12.90
CA SER A 65 -12.04 7.86 13.13
C SER A 65 -11.18 8.05 11.88
N ASN A 66 -10.84 9.32 11.59
CA ASN A 66 -9.80 9.62 10.60
C ASN A 66 -8.47 9.10 11.16
N HIS A 67 -7.88 8.11 10.50
CA HIS A 67 -6.65 7.48 10.98
C HIS A 67 -5.49 7.88 10.10
N VAL A 68 -4.53 8.60 10.67
CA VAL A 68 -3.25 8.86 10.01
C VAL A 68 -2.23 7.97 10.67
N THR A 69 -1.69 7.04 9.89
CA THR A 69 -0.63 6.15 10.34
C THR A 69 0.67 6.93 10.54
N SER A 70 1.58 6.42 11.38
CA SER A 70 2.87 7.09 11.70
C SER A 70 3.78 7.34 10.50
N TRP A 71 3.44 6.82 9.33
CA TRP A 71 4.15 6.93 8.05
C TRP A 71 3.30 7.66 6.99
N ALA A 72 2.44 8.57 7.45
CA ALA A 72 1.71 9.56 6.65
C ALA A 72 0.70 9.03 5.63
N VAL A 73 0.07 7.87 5.87
CA VAL A 73 -1.18 7.55 5.16
C VAL A 73 -2.39 7.90 5.99
N ALA A 74 -3.19 8.81 5.43
CA ALA A 74 -4.51 9.16 5.89
C ALA A 74 -5.55 8.18 5.33
N ILE A 75 -6.27 7.52 6.22
CA ILE A 75 -7.42 6.69 5.91
C ILE A 75 -8.66 7.44 6.40
N PRO A 76 -9.42 8.09 5.49
CA PRO A 76 -10.61 8.83 5.87
C PRO A 76 -11.71 7.92 6.43
N ALA A 77 -12.53 8.47 7.34
CA ALA A 77 -13.64 7.76 7.97
C ALA A 77 -14.76 7.39 6.97
N ASP A 78 -14.91 8.16 5.90
CA ASP A 78 -15.97 8.00 4.90
C ASP A 78 -15.89 6.71 4.08
N GLY A 79 -14.86 5.89 4.29
CA GLY A 79 -14.62 4.66 3.54
C GLY A 79 -14.34 4.89 2.05
N LYS A 80 -14.27 6.14 1.60
CA LYS A 80 -13.85 6.54 0.26
C LYS A 80 -12.33 6.74 0.26
N CYS A 81 -11.61 5.64 0.23
CA CYS A 81 -10.16 5.67 0.02
C CYS A 81 -9.92 5.91 -1.49
N GLU A 82 -9.83 7.19 -1.89
CA GLU A 82 -9.56 7.57 -3.28
C GLU A 82 -8.11 7.27 -3.70
N THR A 83 -7.20 7.19 -2.72
CA THR A 83 -5.79 6.92 -2.94
C THR A 83 -5.53 5.47 -3.39
N ASP A 84 -4.56 5.29 -4.29
CA ASP A 84 -4.08 3.97 -4.72
C ASP A 84 -3.32 3.26 -3.58
N LEU A 85 -4.02 2.41 -2.84
CA LEU A 85 -3.43 1.58 -1.82
C LEU A 85 -2.89 0.30 -2.47
N ARG A 86 -1.56 0.19 -2.52
CA ARG A 86 -0.86 -1.00 -3.02
C ARG A 86 -0.11 -1.68 -1.87
N VAL A 87 -0.25 -2.99 -1.78
CA VAL A 87 0.42 -3.84 -0.82
C VAL A 87 1.60 -4.54 -1.48
N LEU A 88 2.75 -4.45 -0.82
CA LEU A 88 4.01 -5.05 -1.21
C LEU A 88 4.27 -6.31 -0.39
N ARG A 89 4.78 -7.34 -1.05
CA ARG A 89 5.35 -8.51 -0.39
C ARG A 89 6.80 -8.25 -0.03
N ILE A 90 7.36 -9.02 0.90
CA ILE A 90 8.76 -8.87 1.34
C ILE A 90 9.76 -8.79 0.17
N LYS A 91 9.55 -9.56 -0.91
CA LYS A 91 10.39 -9.51 -2.11
C LYS A 91 10.39 -8.12 -2.77
N HIS A 92 9.22 -7.47 -2.85
CA HIS A 92 9.11 -6.12 -3.40
C HIS A 92 9.65 -5.07 -2.43
N VAL A 93 9.50 -5.27 -1.12
CA VAL A 93 10.08 -4.36 -0.12
C VAL A 93 11.61 -4.37 -0.20
N VAL A 94 12.22 -5.56 -0.26
CA VAL A 94 13.67 -5.73 -0.48
C VAL A 94 14.11 -5.09 -1.79
N ALA A 95 13.36 -5.29 -2.87
CA ALA A 95 13.68 -4.69 -4.17
C ALA A 95 13.58 -3.15 -4.17
N LEU A 96 12.63 -2.57 -3.43
CA LEU A 96 12.47 -1.11 -3.35
C LEU A 96 13.46 -0.44 -2.40
N THR A 97 13.77 -1.09 -1.28
CA THR A 97 14.67 -0.53 -0.26
C THR A 97 16.14 -0.83 -0.55
N GLY A 98 16.43 -1.84 -1.37
CA GLY A 98 17.80 -2.36 -1.55
C GLY A 98 18.35 -3.08 -0.33
N LEU A 99 17.59 -3.17 0.77
CA LEU A 99 18.02 -3.77 2.02
C LEU A 99 17.82 -5.29 2.01
N ALA A 100 18.73 -6.00 2.68
CA ALA A 100 18.56 -7.43 2.92
C ALA A 100 17.32 -7.70 3.79
N ARG A 101 16.67 -8.84 3.56
CA ARG A 101 15.47 -9.26 4.30
C ARG A 101 15.69 -9.26 5.83
N SER A 102 16.87 -9.69 6.29
CA SER A 102 17.24 -9.69 7.70
C SER A 102 17.26 -8.28 8.29
N THR A 103 17.83 -7.32 7.56
CA THR A 103 17.90 -5.91 7.96
C THR A 103 16.50 -5.30 8.08
N VAL A 104 15.60 -5.61 7.15
CA VAL A 104 14.20 -5.19 7.25
C VAL A 104 13.57 -5.67 8.55
N TYR A 105 13.76 -6.94 8.93
CA TYR A 105 13.22 -7.43 10.21
C TYR A 105 13.89 -6.80 11.43
N LYS A 106 15.20 -6.50 11.35
CA LYS A 106 15.91 -5.77 12.40
C LYS A 106 15.30 -4.39 12.63
N TYR A 107 15.05 -3.62 11.57
CA TYR A 107 14.41 -2.31 11.71
C TYR A 107 12.94 -2.38 12.16
N ILE A 108 12.23 -3.49 11.87
CA ILE A 108 10.89 -3.73 12.42
C ILE A 108 10.95 -3.93 13.94
N ASP A 109 11.98 -4.60 14.44
CA ASP A 109 12.21 -4.80 15.88
C ASP A 109 12.57 -3.47 16.57
N GLU A 110 13.49 -2.71 15.95
CA GLU A 110 13.94 -1.37 16.38
C GLU A 110 12.85 -0.29 16.25
N LYS A 111 11.67 -0.64 15.73
CA LYS A 111 10.52 0.27 15.48
C LYS A 111 10.77 1.38 14.46
N ASP A 112 11.88 1.32 13.74
CA ASP A 112 12.23 2.29 12.70
C ASP A 112 11.50 1.99 11.38
N PHE A 113 11.09 0.74 11.15
CA PHE A 113 10.41 0.33 9.92
C PHE A 113 8.89 0.17 10.06
N PRO A 114 8.10 0.46 9.01
CA PRO A 114 6.65 0.25 9.01
C PRO A 114 6.24 -1.19 9.32
N ARG A 115 5.21 -1.32 10.18
CA ARG A 115 4.70 -2.60 10.65
C ARG A 115 3.92 -3.35 9.56
N PRO A 116 4.19 -4.65 9.35
CA PRO A 116 3.47 -5.42 8.36
C PRO A 116 1.98 -5.52 8.68
N VAL A 117 1.16 -5.38 7.65
CA VAL A 117 -0.30 -5.51 7.69
C VAL A 117 -0.68 -6.97 7.40
N PRO A 118 -1.42 -7.64 8.30
CA PRO A 118 -1.96 -8.97 8.05
C PRO A 118 -3.09 -8.86 7.01
N LEU A 119 -2.95 -9.58 5.89
CA LEU A 119 -3.92 -9.51 4.79
C LEU A 119 -5.02 -10.54 4.95
N ALA A 120 -4.66 -11.82 4.91
CA ALA A 120 -5.56 -12.95 5.08
C ALA A 120 -4.75 -14.24 5.32
N GLY A 121 -5.20 -15.06 6.25
CA GLY A 121 -4.42 -16.21 6.76
C GLY A 121 -3.03 -15.77 7.25
N SER A 122 -1.99 -16.57 6.98
CA SER A 122 -0.61 -16.28 7.36
C SER A 122 0.11 -15.29 6.43
N SER A 123 -0.62 -14.61 5.53
CA SER A 123 -0.02 -13.70 4.55
C SER A 123 0.09 -12.28 5.09
N VAL A 124 1.31 -11.75 5.16
CA VAL A 124 1.63 -10.37 5.60
C VAL A 124 2.15 -9.50 4.46
N GLY A 125 1.82 -8.22 4.44
CA GLY A 125 2.32 -7.27 3.44
C GLY A 125 2.58 -5.88 4.02
N TRP A 126 3.27 -5.04 3.26
CA TRP A 126 3.58 -3.65 3.63
C TRP A 126 2.85 -2.71 2.69
N ILE A 127 2.41 -1.55 3.15
CA ILE A 127 1.80 -0.59 2.24
C ILE A 127 2.92 0.12 1.46
N GLN A 128 2.76 0.25 0.16
CA GLN A 128 3.78 0.90 -0.68
C GLN A 128 4.03 2.35 -0.24
N ALA A 129 2.97 3.03 0.20
CA ALA A 129 3.07 4.39 0.71
C ALA A 129 3.90 4.47 2.01
N GLU A 130 3.78 3.53 2.96
CA GLU A 130 4.63 3.54 4.18
C GLU A 130 6.10 3.42 3.80
N VAL A 131 6.41 2.46 2.94
CA VAL A 131 7.79 2.15 2.58
C VAL A 131 8.43 3.31 1.83
N LYS A 132 7.68 3.97 0.93
CA LYS A 132 8.15 5.16 0.22
C LYS A 132 8.36 6.34 1.17
N TYR A 133 7.45 6.55 2.12
CA TYR A 133 7.58 7.62 3.09
C TYR A 133 8.77 7.40 4.02
N TRP A 134 8.96 6.17 4.52
CA TRP A 134 10.13 5.80 5.30
C TRP A 134 11.44 6.00 4.52
N LEU A 135 11.48 5.59 3.24
CA LEU A 135 12.65 5.87 2.38
C LEU A 135 12.95 7.36 2.31
N ALA A 136 11.94 8.20 2.09
CA ALA A 136 12.11 9.65 2.07
C ALA A 136 12.67 10.19 3.40
N GLN A 137 12.21 9.67 4.55
CA GLN A 137 12.76 10.03 5.86
C GLN A 137 14.22 9.59 6.06
N CYS A 138 14.59 8.39 5.59
CA CYS A 138 15.97 7.92 5.62
C CYS A 138 16.90 8.80 4.78
N PHE A 139 16.43 9.29 3.62
CA PHE A 139 17.20 10.21 2.80
C PHE A 139 17.33 11.60 3.45
N VAL A 140 16.29 12.10 4.13
CA VAL A 140 16.31 13.39 4.85
C VAL A 140 17.22 13.35 6.10
N SER A 141 17.50 12.16 6.64
CA SER A 141 18.46 12.00 7.74
C SER A 141 19.93 12.00 7.29
N ALA A 142 20.20 12.00 5.97
CA ALA A 142 21.47 12.50 5.45
C ALA A 142 21.41 14.03 5.49
N PRO A 143 22.41 14.73 6.05
CA PRO A 143 22.35 16.18 6.20
C PRO A 143 22.01 16.83 4.86
N GLU A 144 20.98 17.68 4.87
CA GLU A 144 20.72 18.68 3.84
C GLU A 144 21.96 19.57 3.69
N ASP A 145 22.96 19.11 2.94
CA ASP A 145 23.99 19.96 2.37
C ASP A 145 23.46 20.54 1.06
N GLN A 146 22.74 21.65 1.25
CA GLN A 146 22.57 22.84 0.41
C GLN A 146 22.46 22.77 -1.12
N ALA A 147 21.61 23.69 -1.59
CA ALA A 147 21.78 24.53 -2.78
C ALA A 147 21.47 23.90 -4.14
N THR A 148 20.84 24.57 -5.12
CA THR A 148 20.67 26.01 -5.32
C THR A 148 19.41 26.24 -6.19
N GLU A 149 18.70 27.30 -5.85
CA GLU A 149 17.88 28.14 -6.72
C GLU A 149 18.24 28.18 -8.23
N SER A 150 17.16 28.35 -9.01
CA SER A 150 17.01 29.29 -10.14
C SER A 150 17.54 28.89 -11.54
N PRO A 151 17.03 29.50 -12.63
CA PRO A 151 15.72 30.15 -12.86
C PRO A 151 15.03 29.66 -14.17
N GLU A 152 13.70 29.59 -14.20
CA GLU A 152 12.96 29.61 -15.48
C GLU A 152 12.99 31.03 -16.06
N THR A 153 14.07 31.37 -16.73
CA THR A 153 14.09 32.45 -17.72
C THR A 153 13.39 31.93 -18.97
N GLN A 154 12.14 32.32 -19.16
CA GLN A 154 11.45 32.19 -20.44
C GLN A 154 12.12 33.10 -21.49
N PRO A 155 12.49 32.62 -22.68
CA PRO A 155 12.59 33.45 -23.85
C PRO A 155 11.24 33.38 -24.60
N GLU A 156 10.38 34.37 -24.40
CA GLU A 156 9.25 34.61 -25.32
C GLU A 156 9.74 35.51 -26.46
N ALA A 157 9.50 35.04 -27.67
CA ALA A 157 10.13 35.47 -28.91
C ALA A 157 9.63 36.81 -29.44
N ALA A 158 10.50 37.47 -30.21
CA ALA A 158 10.17 38.55 -31.15
C ALA A 158 9.43 38.03 -32.38
#